data_AF-A0A5D0SVH2-F1
#
_entry.id   AF-A0A5D0SVH2-F1
#
_cell.length_a   1.000
_cell.length_b   1.000
_cell.length_c   1.000
_cell.angle_alpha   90.00
_cell.angle_beta   90.00
_cell.angle_gamma   90.00
#
_symmetry.space_group_name_H-M   'P 1'
#
loop_
_entity.id
_entity.type
_entity.pdbx_description
1 polymer ?
#
loop_
_entity_poly.entity_id
_entity_poly.type
_entity_poly.pdbx_seq_one_letter_code
_entity_poly.pdbx_strand_id
1 'polypeptide(L)' 'MKKTAVNDIHKELNGKMVEFAGWEMPIQYEEGVIKEH' A
#
# COMPACT_ATOMS: atom_id res chain seq x y z
N MET A 1 4.65 8.63 -10.38
CA MET A 1 4.33 7.28 -9.89
C MET A 1 3.13 6.73 -10.63
N LYS A 2 3.24 5.48 -11.10
CA LYS A 2 2.11 4.72 -11.65
C LYS A 2 1.23 4.23 -10.50
N LYS A 3 -0.09 4.20 -10.71
CA LYS A 3 -1.06 3.73 -9.71
C LYS A 3 -1.70 2.44 -10.20
N THR A 4 -1.87 1.49 -9.30
CA THR A 4 -2.63 0.27 -9.58
C THR A 4 -4.13 0.60 -9.61
N ALA A 5 -4.93 -0.28 -10.22
CA ALA A 5 -6.40 -0.11 -10.28
C ALA A 5 -7.07 -0.10 -8.90
N VAL A 6 -6.38 -0.61 -7.87
CA VAL A 6 -6.83 -0.71 -6.48
C VAL A 6 -6.07 0.24 -5.55
N ASN A 7 -5.39 1.26 -6.10
CA ASN A 7 -4.61 2.23 -5.32
C ASN A 7 -5.46 2.97 -4.27
N ASP A 8 -6.71 3.30 -4.61
CA ASP A 8 -7.62 3.99 -3.69
C ASP A 8 -8.03 3.08 -2.52
N ILE A 9 -8.24 1.78 -2.77
CA ILE A 9 -8.52 0.79 -1.73
C ILE A 9 -7.36 0.71 -0.73
N HIS A 10 -6.11 0.73 -1.22
CA HIS A 10 -4.95 0.71 -0.34
C HIS A 10 -4.90 1.94 0.59
N LYS A 11 -5.35 3.10 0.10
CA LYS A 11 -5.43 4.34 0.89
C LYS A 11 -6.58 4.32 1.89
N GLU A 12 -7.74 3.80 1.48
CA GLU A 12 -8.88 3.60 2.37
C GLU A 12 -8.57 2.65 3.53
N LEU A 13 -7.74 1.63 3.27
CA LEU A 13 -7.27 0.67 4.29
C LEU A 13 -6.09 1.19 5.12
N ASN A 14 -5.81 2.50 5.11
CA ASN A 14 -4.69 3.12 5.83
C ASN A 14 -3.32 2.47 5.51
N GLY A 15 -3.16 2.01 4.27
CA GLY A 15 -1.90 1.45 3.78
C GLY A 15 -0.80 2.50 3.74
N LYS A 16 0.37 2.19 4.29
CA LYS A 16 1.56 3.03 4.22
C LYS A 16 2.12 2.99 2.80
N MET A 17 1.72 3.93 1.97
CA MET A 17 2.11 3.99 0.55
C MET A 17 3.57 4.43 0.38
N VAL A 18 4.32 3.72 -0.45
CA VAL A 18 5.70 4.02 -0.81
C VAL A 18 5.91 3.91 -2.32
N GLU A 19 6.99 4.51 -2.81
CA GLU A 19 7.43 4.31 -4.18
C GLU A 19 8.19 2.99 -4.31
N PHE A 20 7.65 2.07 -5.11
CA PHE A 20 8.26 0.79 -5.39
C PHE A 20 8.29 0.54 -6.90
N ALA A 21 9.49 0.47 -7.48
CA ALA A 21 9.69 0.28 -8.92
C ALA A 21 8.87 1.26 -9.80
N GLY A 22 8.71 2.50 -9.35
CA GLY A 22 7.94 3.55 -10.03
C GLY A 22 6.41 3.47 -9.83
N TRP A 23 5.93 2.56 -8.98
CA TRP A 23 4.52 2.41 -8.59
C TRP A 23 4.27 2.89 -7.16
N GLU A 24 3.04 3.36 -6.90
CA GLU A 24 2.56 3.69 -5.56
C GLU A 24 1.89 2.46 -4.94
N MET A 25 2.60 1.80 -4.01
CA MET A 25 2.21 0.52 -3.38
C MET A 25 2.24 0.62 -1.85
N PRO A 26 1.34 -0.06 -1.12
CA PRO A 26 1.39 -0.12 0.34
C PRO A 26 2.50 -1.09 0.80
N ILE A 27 3.35 -0.67 1.75
CA ILE A 27 4.36 -1.55 2.38
C ILE A 27 3.82 -2.30 3.59
N GLN A 28 2.78 -1.77 4.22
CA GLN A 28 2.07 -2.35 5.36
C GLN A 28 0.72 -1.64 5.51
N TYR A 29 -0.25 -2.31 6.12
CA TYR A 29 -1.52 -1.73 6.57
C TYR A 29 -1.50 -1.52 8.10
N GLU A 30 -2.60 -1.01 8.64
CA GLU A 30 -2.70 -0.69 10.08
C GLU A 30 -2.47 -1.88 11.00
N GLU A 31 -2.82 -3.09 10.58
CA GLU A 31 -2.62 -4.30 11.39
C GLU A 31 -1.13 -4.65 11.58
N GLY A 32 -0.26 -4.12 10.70
CA GLY A 32 1.18 -4.24 10.78
C GLY A 32 1.74 -5.50 10.13
N VAL A 33 2.98 -5.42 9.64
CA VAL A 33 3.67 -6.45 8.85
C VAL A 33 3.70 -7.83 9.52
N ILE A 34 3.74 -7.89 10.85
CA ILE A 34 3.79 -9.16 11.60
C ILE A 34 2.45 -9.90 11.58
N LYS A 35 1.32 -9.18 11.55
CA LYS A 35 -0.01 -9.79 11.41
C LYS A 35 -0.35 -10.13 9.96
N GLU A 36 0.32 -9.49 9.01
CA GLU A 36 0.12 -9.69 7.56
C GLU A 36 0.88 -10.91 6.98
N HIS A 37 1.86 -11.46 7.70
CA HIS A 37 2.64 -12.64 7.28
C HIS A 37 1.96 -13.95 7.70
#